data_AF-A0A482Z7B5-F1
#
_entry.id   AF-A0A482Z7B5-F1
#
_cell.length_a   1.000
_cell.length_b   1.000
_cell.length_c   1.000
_cell.angle_alpha   90.00
_cell.angle_beta   90.00
_cell.angle_gamma   90.00
#
_symmetry.space_group_name_H-M   'P 1'
#
loop_
_entity.id
_entity.type
_entity.pdbx_description
1 polymer ?
#
loop_
_entity_poly.entity_id
_entity_poly.type
_entity_poly.pdbx_seq_one_letter_code
_entity_poly.pdbx_strand_id
1 'polypeptide(L)'
;MRFHVILMLSWFWLEVNGDTCPAIYLRYAKQHTFCLPPKSSCTILRNTVTQSDKEVILREHNLLRSKIATGKETAYSMPKASNMLQMVWDDELAAVAQKHANQCTIKHDCKGCRRVKNFGVGQNLFQRKSPTEPSQSTWAEAVTDWYSE
;
A
#
# COMPACT_ATOMS: atom_id res chain seq x y z
N MET A 1 -51.47 25.13 38.46
CA MET A 1 -50.08 25.36 38.01
C MET A 1 -49.62 24.13 37.23
N ARG A 2 -49.46 24.26 35.91
CA ARG A 2 -49.00 23.17 35.03
C ARG A 2 -47.47 23.20 34.93
N PHE A 3 -46.79 22.28 35.60
CA PHE A 3 -45.35 22.11 35.43
C PHE A 3 -45.08 21.37 34.12
N HIS A 4 -44.51 22.06 33.13
CA HIS A 4 -43.94 21.43 31.95
C HIS A 4 -42.50 21.06 32.28
N VAL A 5 -42.21 19.77 32.44
CA VAL A 5 -40.84 19.26 32.50
C VAL A 5 -40.40 19.02 31.06
N ILE A 6 -39.57 19.92 30.53
CA ILE A 6 -38.95 19.75 29.21
C ILE A 6 -37.68 18.93 29.41
N LEU A 7 -37.76 17.63 29.11
CA LEU A 7 -36.59 16.74 29.00
C LEU A 7 -35.86 17.05 27.68
N MET A 8 -34.85 17.91 27.75
CA MET A 8 -33.88 18.09 26.66
C MET A 8 -32.96 16.87 26.63
N LEU A 9 -33.35 15.81 25.92
CA LEU A 9 -32.42 14.78 25.49
C LEU A 9 -31.52 15.40 24.43
N SER A 10 -30.37 15.92 24.86
CA SER A 10 -29.32 16.35 23.93
C SER A 10 -28.86 15.15 23.13
N TRP A 11 -29.35 15.02 21.90
CA TRP A 11 -28.79 14.15 20.89
C TRP A 11 -27.44 14.74 20.49
N PHE A 12 -26.43 14.53 21.33
CA PHE A 12 -25.04 14.62 20.89
C PHE A 12 -24.85 13.47 19.91
N TRP A 13 -25.14 13.73 18.64
CA TRP A 13 -24.60 12.96 17.53
C TRP A 13 -23.08 13.12 17.58
N LEU A 14 -22.42 12.24 18.34
CA LEU A 14 -21.02 11.94 18.13
C LEU A 14 -20.96 11.12 16.83
N GLU A 15 -21.06 11.79 15.69
CA GLU A 15 -20.55 11.25 14.44
C GLU A 15 -19.02 11.23 14.52
N VAL A 16 -18.47 10.23 15.22
CA VAL A 16 -17.06 9.88 15.08
C VAL A 16 -16.95 8.99 13.84
N ASN A 17 -17.09 9.60 12.66
CA ASN A 17 -16.64 8.98 11.42
C ASN A 17 -15.13 9.22 11.28
N GLY A 18 -14.37 8.56 12.15
CA GLY A 18 -12.96 8.30 11.94
C GLY A 18 -12.80 6.81 11.89
N ASP A 19 -12.46 6.24 10.72
CA ASP A 19 -12.18 4.82 10.58
C ASP A 19 -11.21 4.39 11.68
N THR A 20 -11.73 3.71 12.70
CA THR A 20 -10.91 3.24 13.82
C THR A 20 -9.92 2.22 13.28
N CYS A 21 -8.65 2.37 13.64
CA CYS A 21 -7.61 1.41 13.30
C CYS A 21 -8.05 -0.03 13.64
N PRO A 22 -8.13 -0.95 12.67
CA PRO A 22 -8.54 -2.33 12.93
C PRO A 22 -7.65 -2.99 13.98
N ALA A 23 -8.26 -3.57 15.01
CA ALA A 23 -7.53 -4.15 16.15
C ALA A 23 -6.53 -5.25 15.75
N ILE A 24 -6.73 -5.92 14.61
CA ILE A 24 -5.80 -6.92 14.09
C ILE A 24 -4.41 -6.33 13.85
N TYR A 25 -4.32 -5.11 13.32
CA TYR A 25 -3.05 -4.44 13.02
C TYR A 25 -2.31 -4.01 14.30
N LEU A 26 -3.05 -3.59 15.32
CA LEU A 26 -2.49 -3.20 16.62
C LEU A 26 -1.87 -4.38 17.38
N ARG A 27 -2.24 -5.62 17.05
CA ARG A 27 -1.59 -6.83 17.59
C ARG A 27 -0.16 -7.00 17.09
N TYR A 28 0.16 -6.48 15.90
CA TYR A 28 1.49 -6.60 15.30
C TYR A 28 2.41 -5.42 15.68
N ALA A 29 1.87 -4.20 15.71
CA ALA A 29 2.61 -3.01 16.12
C ALA A 29 1.65 -1.93 16.64
N LYS A 30 2.04 -1.23 17.72
CA LYS A 30 1.28 -0.08 18.24
C LYS A 30 1.14 1.05 17.20
N GLN A 31 2.16 1.23 16.37
CA GLN A 31 2.21 2.20 15.27
C GLN A 31 2.17 1.47 13.92
N HIS A 32 1.20 0.57 13.75
CA HIS A 32 1.03 -0.12 12.47
C HIS A 32 0.74 0.88 11.34
N THR A 33 1.36 0.68 10.18
CA THR A 33 1.34 1.61 9.04
C THR A 33 -0.07 1.90 8.56
N PHE A 34 -0.95 0.88 8.53
CA PHE A 34 -2.36 1.04 8.18
C PHE A 34 -3.08 2.13 9.02
N CYS A 35 -2.64 2.30 10.26
CA CYS A 35 -3.28 3.14 11.26
C CYS A 35 -2.68 4.54 11.36
N LEU A 36 -1.66 4.83 10.55
CA LEU A 36 -1.08 6.16 10.48
C LEU A 36 -1.98 7.08 9.65
N PRO A 37 -2.24 8.31 10.11
CA PRO A 37 -2.83 9.33 9.25
C PRO A 37 -1.83 9.72 8.14
N PRO A 38 -2.29 10.30 7.02
CA PRO A 38 -1.40 10.92 6.04
C PRO A 38 -0.48 11.94 6.69
N LYS A 39 0.77 12.02 6.24
CA LYS A 39 1.76 12.93 6.84
C LYS A 39 1.47 14.37 6.42
N SER A 40 1.19 15.24 7.39
CA SER A 40 0.83 16.65 7.14
C SER A 40 1.91 17.48 6.46
N SER A 41 3.17 17.04 6.48
CA SER A 41 4.29 17.75 5.85
C SER A 41 4.35 17.60 4.33
N CYS A 42 3.50 16.78 3.72
CA CYS A 42 3.43 16.63 2.27
C CYS A 42 2.00 16.76 1.77
N THR A 43 1.87 17.37 0.58
CA THR A 43 0.60 17.43 -0.12
C THR A 43 0.47 16.22 -1.03
N ILE A 44 -0.57 15.41 -0.81
CA ILE A 44 -0.89 14.26 -1.66
C ILE A 44 -1.74 14.74 -2.82
N LEU A 45 -1.17 14.75 -4.03
CA LEU A 45 -1.88 15.14 -5.25
C LEU A 45 -2.71 13.99 -5.85
N ARG A 46 -2.22 12.76 -5.75
CA ARG A 46 -2.87 11.53 -6.21
C ARG A 46 -2.49 10.37 -5.28
N ASN A 47 -3.45 9.51 -4.95
CA ASN A 47 -3.26 8.34 -4.09
C ASN A 47 -4.13 7.13 -4.51
N THR A 48 -4.58 7.13 -5.75
CA THR A 48 -5.41 6.06 -6.30
C THR A 48 -4.57 5.17 -7.18
N VAL A 49 -4.57 3.87 -6.88
CA VAL A 49 -4.13 2.82 -7.80
C VAL A 49 -5.38 2.33 -8.53
N THR A 50 -5.51 2.71 -9.80
CA THR A 50 -6.66 2.34 -10.61
C THR A 50 -6.63 0.86 -10.98
N GLN A 51 -7.75 0.31 -11.47
CA GLN A 51 -7.78 -1.08 -11.94
C GLN A 51 -6.76 -1.35 -13.06
N SER A 52 -6.60 -0.40 -13.99
CA SER A 52 -5.56 -0.46 -15.04
C SER A 52 -4.15 -0.50 -14.44
N ASP A 53 -3.88 0.30 -13.40
CA ASP A 53 -2.59 0.27 -12.71
C ASP A 53 -2.33 -1.11 -12.08
N LYS A 54 -3.33 -1.69 -11.40
CA LYS A 54 -3.21 -3.04 -10.81
C LYS A 54 -2.85 -4.08 -11.86
N GLU A 55 -3.49 -4.02 -13.02
CA GLU A 55 -3.24 -4.91 -14.16
C GLU A 55 -1.82 -4.75 -14.71
N VAL A 56 -1.36 -3.51 -14.87
CA VAL A 56 0.03 -3.24 -15.29
C VAL A 56 1.01 -3.80 -14.27
N ILE A 57 0.85 -3.48 -12.98
CA ILE A 57 1.75 -3.94 -11.91
C ILE A 57 1.83 -5.47 -11.90
N LEU A 58 0.70 -6.17 -11.90
CA LEU A 58 0.67 -7.64 -11.91
C LEU A 58 1.27 -8.22 -13.18
N ARG A 59 0.94 -7.66 -14.35
CA ARG A 59 1.43 -8.15 -15.64
C ARG A 59 2.95 -8.07 -15.67
N GLU A 60 3.55 -6.94 -15.33
CA GLU A 60 5.01 -6.77 -15.38
C GLU A 60 5.73 -7.73 -14.41
N HIS A 61 5.28 -7.82 -13.16
CA HIS A 61 5.87 -8.78 -12.21
C HIS A 61 5.78 -10.21 -12.71
N ASN A 62 4.63 -10.63 -13.24
CA ASN A 62 4.42 -12.00 -13.68
C ASN A 62 5.18 -12.33 -14.98
N LEU A 63 5.32 -11.38 -15.90
CA LEU A 63 6.15 -11.53 -17.11
C LEU A 63 7.61 -11.79 -16.72
N LEU A 64 8.16 -10.98 -15.82
CA LEU A 64 9.55 -11.10 -15.38
C LEU A 64 9.79 -12.37 -14.55
N ARG A 65 8.86 -12.73 -13.65
CA ARG A 65 8.90 -14.00 -12.90
C ARG A 65 8.89 -15.20 -13.84
N SER A 66 8.04 -15.18 -14.86
CA SER A 66 7.95 -16.23 -15.88
C SER A 66 9.23 -16.32 -16.72
N LYS A 67 9.82 -15.18 -17.08
CA LYS A 67 11.11 -15.12 -17.80
C LYS A 67 12.21 -15.85 -17.05
N ILE A 68 12.37 -15.60 -15.74
CA ILE A 68 13.29 -16.34 -14.88
C ILE A 68 12.90 -17.82 -14.79
N ALA A 69 11.62 -18.11 -14.50
CA ALA A 69 11.15 -19.47 -14.27
C ALA A 69 11.30 -20.40 -15.48
N THR A 70 11.31 -19.83 -16.68
CA THR A 70 11.49 -20.58 -17.93
C THR A 70 12.94 -20.60 -18.44
N GLY A 71 13.87 -19.97 -17.71
CA GLY A 71 15.28 -19.86 -18.12
C GLY A 71 15.48 -18.96 -19.35
N LYS A 72 14.56 -18.02 -19.60
CA LYS A 72 14.63 -17.06 -20.70
C LYS A 72 15.29 -15.73 -20.30
N GLU A 73 15.70 -15.60 -19.04
CA GLU A 73 16.51 -14.48 -18.62
C GLU A 73 17.96 -14.71 -19.04
N THR A 74 18.51 -13.79 -19.82
CA THR A 74 19.86 -13.87 -20.41
C THR A 74 20.72 -12.66 -20.06
N ALA A 75 20.12 -11.57 -19.59
CA ALA A 75 20.85 -10.37 -19.15
C ALA A 75 21.56 -10.61 -17.82
N TYR A 76 21.01 -11.50 -16.99
CA TYR A 76 21.56 -11.91 -15.71
C TYR A 76 21.76 -13.42 -15.68
N SER A 77 22.83 -13.89 -15.03
CA SER A 77 23.11 -15.33 -14.87
C SER A 77 22.20 -15.95 -13.80
N MET A 78 20.91 -16.03 -14.12
CA MET A 78 19.86 -16.50 -13.21
C MET A 78 19.49 -17.95 -13.54
N PRO A 79 19.47 -18.87 -12.55
CA PRO A 79 19.03 -20.23 -12.80
C PRO A 79 17.52 -20.28 -13.05
N LYS A 80 17.11 -21.29 -13.82
CA LYS A 80 15.68 -21.62 -13.97
C LYS A 80 15.06 -21.95 -12.62
N ALA A 81 13.93 -21.33 -12.29
CA ALA A 81 13.19 -21.65 -11.07
C ALA A 81 12.28 -22.87 -11.26
N SER A 82 12.25 -23.76 -10.27
CA SER A 82 11.40 -24.98 -10.30
C SER A 82 9.97 -24.75 -9.80
N ASN A 83 9.73 -23.70 -9.00
CA ASN A 83 8.44 -23.43 -8.36
C ASN A 83 8.14 -21.93 -8.21
N MET A 84 8.20 -21.18 -9.32
CA MET A 84 7.91 -19.75 -9.33
C MET A 84 6.42 -19.51 -9.66
N LEU A 85 5.60 -19.33 -8.64
CA LEU A 85 4.15 -19.14 -8.81
C LEU A 85 3.80 -17.74 -9.36
N GLN A 86 2.68 -17.67 -10.06
CA GLN A 86 2.09 -16.40 -10.50
C GLN A 86 1.61 -15.60 -9.29
N MET A 87 1.91 -14.30 -9.27
CA MET A 87 1.39 -13.35 -8.30
C MET A 87 -0.05 -12.95 -8.63
N VAL A 88 -0.85 -12.77 -7.59
CA VAL A 88 -2.21 -12.21 -7.66
C VAL A 88 -2.26 -10.93 -6.83
N TRP A 89 -3.22 -10.06 -7.15
CA TRP A 89 -3.42 -8.83 -6.40
C TRP A 89 -4.03 -9.13 -5.03
N ASP A 90 -3.60 -8.39 -4.01
CA ASP A 90 -4.13 -8.46 -2.65
C ASP A 90 -4.48 -7.05 -2.20
N ASP A 91 -5.77 -6.79 -1.94
CA ASP A 91 -6.26 -5.47 -1.57
C ASP A 91 -5.88 -5.08 -0.12
N GLU A 92 -5.62 -6.05 0.78
CA GLU A 92 -5.12 -5.76 2.14
C GLU A 92 -3.70 -5.20 2.05
N LEU A 93 -2.83 -5.85 1.27
CA LEU A 93 -1.48 -5.36 0.99
C LEU A 93 -1.49 -3.98 0.32
N ALA A 94 -2.36 -3.78 -0.67
CA ALA A 94 -2.49 -2.50 -1.36
C ALA A 94 -2.90 -1.38 -0.41
N ALA A 95 -3.85 -1.62 0.48
CA ALA A 95 -4.32 -0.62 1.44
C ALA A 95 -3.22 -0.24 2.44
N VAL A 96 -2.47 -1.22 2.96
CA VAL A 96 -1.32 -0.97 3.85
C VAL A 96 -0.21 -0.21 3.10
N ALA A 97 0.09 -0.59 1.86
CA ALA A 97 1.09 0.08 1.03
C ALA A 97 0.69 1.53 0.70
N GLN A 98 -0.60 1.81 0.43
CA GLN A 98 -1.07 3.17 0.22
C GLN A 98 -0.94 4.03 1.49
N LYS A 99 -1.24 3.48 2.67
CA LYS A 99 -1.01 4.17 3.95
C LYS A 99 0.47 4.47 4.19
N HIS A 100 1.37 3.58 3.76
CA HIS A 100 2.81 3.82 3.77
C HIS A 100 3.21 4.97 2.81
N ALA A 101 2.74 4.92 1.57
CA ALA A 101 3.02 5.94 0.56
C ALA A 101 2.55 7.34 0.99
N ASN A 102 1.41 7.41 1.69
CA ASN A 102 0.86 8.64 2.27
C ASN A 102 1.75 9.26 3.38
N GLN A 103 2.82 8.58 3.80
CA GLN A 103 3.83 9.12 4.71
C GLN A 103 4.93 9.90 3.97
N CYS A 104 4.95 9.88 2.63
CA CYS A 104 5.88 10.63 1.79
C CYS A 104 7.35 10.49 2.19
N THR A 105 7.74 9.30 2.68
CA THR A 105 9.09 9.03 3.19
C THR A 105 9.61 7.79 2.48
N ILE A 106 10.72 7.92 1.76
CA ILE A 106 11.31 6.82 0.99
C ILE A 106 12.19 5.94 1.90
N LYS A 107 11.54 5.25 2.84
CA LYS A 107 12.19 4.37 3.81
C LYS A 107 11.25 3.26 4.23
N HIS A 108 11.78 2.05 4.33
CA HIS A 108 10.98 0.93 4.83
C HIS A 108 10.42 1.19 6.22
N ASP A 109 9.15 0.85 6.40
CA ASP A 109 8.55 0.73 7.71
C ASP A 109 9.02 -0.54 8.44
N CYS A 110 8.73 -0.61 9.73
CA CYS A 110 9.13 -1.75 10.54
C CYS A 110 8.42 -3.03 10.05
N LYS A 111 9.07 -4.20 10.17
CA LYS A 111 8.50 -5.48 9.70
C LYS A 111 7.12 -5.78 10.31
N GLY A 112 6.92 -5.45 11.59
CA GLY A 112 5.62 -5.59 12.26
C GLY A 112 4.58 -4.54 11.84
N CYS A 113 5.02 -3.39 11.31
CA CYS A 113 4.17 -2.26 10.95
C CYS A 113 3.44 -2.45 9.62
N ARG A 114 3.91 -3.37 8.78
CA ARG A 114 3.30 -3.72 7.48
C ARG A 114 2.71 -5.13 7.44
N ARG A 115 2.58 -5.78 8.60
CA ARG A 115 2.17 -7.18 8.67
C ARG A 115 0.65 -7.29 8.48
N VAL A 116 0.22 -8.18 7.59
CA VAL A 116 -1.21 -8.46 7.38
C VAL A 116 -1.65 -9.69 8.16
N LYS A 117 -2.95 -9.94 8.19
CA LYS A 117 -3.57 -11.02 8.98
C LYS A 117 -2.86 -12.37 8.83
N ASN A 118 -2.50 -12.73 7.59
CA ASN A 118 -2.13 -14.10 7.25
C ASN A 118 -0.61 -14.34 7.21
N PHE A 119 0.23 -13.32 7.01
CA PHE A 119 1.66 -13.53 6.76
C PHE A 119 2.53 -12.29 7.00
N GLY A 120 3.84 -12.51 7.07
CA GLY A 120 4.83 -11.44 7.02
C GLY A 120 4.96 -10.88 5.61
N VAL A 121 5.20 -9.57 5.48
CA VAL A 121 5.08 -8.85 4.21
C VAL A 121 6.44 -8.28 3.80
N GLY A 122 6.85 -8.50 2.54
CA GLY A 122 7.99 -7.83 1.89
C GLY A 122 7.65 -6.39 1.46
N GLN A 123 8.61 -5.62 0.97
CA GLN A 123 8.33 -4.25 0.49
C GLN A 123 9.43 -3.80 -0.46
N ASN A 124 9.05 -3.35 -1.64
CA ASN A 124 9.90 -2.57 -2.54
C ASN A 124 9.42 -1.12 -2.53
N LEU A 125 10.33 -0.18 -2.72
CA LEU A 125 10.05 1.25 -2.69
C LEU A 125 10.60 1.91 -3.95
N PHE A 126 9.85 2.85 -4.51
CA PHE A 126 10.23 3.59 -5.70
C PHE A 126 9.94 5.08 -5.51
N GLN A 127 10.85 5.93 -5.97
CA GLN A 127 10.66 7.38 -5.96
C GLN A 127 11.31 7.99 -7.20
N ARG A 128 10.55 8.85 -7.87
CA ARG A 128 11.06 9.73 -8.92
C ARG A 128 10.83 11.18 -8.51
N LYS A 129 11.83 12.03 -8.74
CA LYS A 129 11.73 13.48 -8.50
C LYS A 129 11.65 14.19 -9.85
N SER A 130 10.73 15.13 -9.99
CA SER A 130 10.56 15.94 -11.20
C SER A 130 10.47 17.42 -10.82
N PRO A 131 11.09 18.34 -11.59
CA PRO A 131 10.91 19.77 -11.39
C PRO A 131 9.55 20.27 -11.92
N THR A 132 8.88 19.48 -12.76
CA THR A 132 7.56 19.76 -13.33
C THR A 132 6.48 18.92 -12.67
N GLU A 133 5.21 19.31 -12.87
CA GLU A 133 4.04 18.58 -12.37
C GLU A 133 4.15 17.06 -12.61
N PRO A 134 3.75 16.23 -11.63
CA PRO A 134 3.87 14.79 -11.77
C PRO A 134 3.11 14.28 -13.01
N SER A 135 3.83 13.62 -13.90
CA SER A 135 3.21 12.85 -14.98
C SER A 135 2.33 11.73 -14.40
N GLN A 136 1.64 10.99 -15.27
CA GLN A 136 1.03 9.72 -14.86
C GLN A 136 2.06 8.79 -14.20
N SER A 137 1.59 7.95 -13.28
CA SER A 137 2.39 6.95 -12.60
C SER A 137 3.03 5.99 -13.60
N THR A 138 4.34 5.79 -13.52
CA THR A 138 5.07 4.89 -14.41
C THR A 138 5.31 3.54 -13.74
N TRP A 139 4.23 2.78 -13.50
CA TRP A 139 4.32 1.50 -12.79
C TRP A 139 5.24 0.48 -13.45
N ALA A 140 5.23 0.39 -14.79
CA ALA A 140 6.11 -0.53 -15.51
C ALA A 140 7.60 -0.17 -15.40
N GLU A 141 7.92 1.13 -15.38
CA GLU A 141 9.27 1.64 -15.13
C GLU A 141 9.73 1.20 -13.74
N ALA A 142 8.95 1.47 -12.69
CA ALA A 142 9.28 1.09 -11.32
C ALA A 142 9.55 -0.42 -11.15
N VAL A 143 8.72 -1.27 -11.78
CA VAL A 143 8.90 -2.73 -11.74
C VAL A 143 10.15 -3.17 -12.50
N THR A 144 10.44 -2.53 -13.64
CA THR A 144 11.65 -2.81 -14.43
C THR A 144 12.91 -2.39 -13.68
N ASP A 145 12.88 -1.24 -13.00
CA ASP A 145 14.01 -0.75 -12.22
C ASP A 145 14.35 -1.72 -11.08
N TRP A 146 13.35 -2.17 -10.30
CA TRP A 146 13.58 -3.20 -9.27
C TRP A 146 14.08 -4.53 -9.82
N TYR A 147 13.68 -4.89 -11.04
CA TYR A 147 14.15 -6.10 -11.68
C TYR A 147 15.62 -6.02 -12.09
N SER A 148 16.09 -4.80 -12.36
CA SER A 148 17.44 -4.55 -12.86
C SER A 148 18.53 -4.46 -11.79
N GLU A 149 18.14 -4.53 -10.51
CA GLU A 149 19.02 -4.63 -9.34
C GLU A 149 19.93 -5.88 -9.39
#